data_AF-A0A151QR52-F1
#
_entry.id   AF-A0A151QR52-F1
#
_cell.length_a   1.000
_cell.length_b   1.000
_cell.length_c   1.000
_cell.angle_alpha   90.00
_cell.angle_beta   90.00
_cell.angle_gamma   90.00
#
_symmetry.space_group_name_H-M   'P 1'
#
loop_
_entity.id
_entity.type
_entity.pdbx_description
1 polymer ?
#
loop_
_entity_poly.entity_id
_entity_poly.type
_entity_poly.pdbx_seq_one_letter_code
_entity_poly.pdbx_strand_id
1 'polypeptide(L)' 'LPIQGVDIILGIKWLRMLGLIISNYYDSCLTFTYHDTSITLKGDSTPTTQSSTP' A
#
# COMPACT_ATOMS: atom_id res chain seq x y z
N LEU A 1 -11.99 6.36 10.24
CA LEU A 1 -11.48 5.07 10.75
C LEU A 1 -10.03 5.29 11.17
N PRO A 2 -9.66 5.15 12.46
CA PRO A 2 -8.25 5.23 12.84
C PRO A 2 -7.51 4.04 12.23
N ILE A 3 -6.50 4.31 11.43
CA ILE A 3 -5.67 3.28 10.81
C ILE A 3 -4.70 2.81 11.90
N GLN A 4 -4.88 1.59 12.40
CA GLN A 4 -4.05 0.99 13.44
C GLN A 4 -3.35 -0.26 12.90
N GLY A 5 -2.08 -0.45 13.25
CA GLY A 5 -1.31 -1.64 12.87
C GLY A 5 -0.63 -1.58 11.49
N VAL A 6 -0.29 -0.39 10.99
CA VAL A 6 0.53 -0.20 9.78
C VAL A 6 1.80 0.56 10.12
N ASP A 7 2.92 0.15 9.52
CA ASP A 7 4.22 0.79 9.71
C ASP A 7 4.27 2.18 9.06
N ILE A 8 3.59 2.35 7.91
CA ILE A 8 3.68 3.57 7.09
C ILE A 8 2.33 3.90 6.45
N ILE A 9 1.94 5.17 6.51
CA ILE A 9 0.80 5.73 5.75
C ILE A 9 1.34 6.56 4.59
N LEU A 10 1.02 6.13 3.37
CA LEU A 10 1.41 6.82 2.15
C LEU A 10 0.32 7.83 1.76
N GLY A 11 0.55 9.10 2.08
CA GLY A 11 -0.36 10.18 1.73
C GLY A 11 -0.33 10.56 0.25
N ILE A 12 -1.39 11.24 -0.22
CA ILE A 12 -1.54 11.64 -1.63
C ILE A 12 -0.35 12.48 -2.13
N LYS A 13 0.25 13.32 -1.27
CA LYS A 13 1.42 14.14 -1.60
C LYS A 13 2.62 13.28 -1.96
N TRP A 14 2.84 12.19 -1.22
CA TRP A 14 3.96 11.28 -1.47
C TRP A 14 3.72 10.46 -2.73
N LEU A 15 2.49 9.93 -2.91
CA LEU A 15 2.11 9.19 -4.11
C LEU A 15 2.31 10.02 -5.39
N ARG A 16 2.04 11.33 -5.35
CA ARG A 16 2.30 12.22 -6.49
C ARG A 16 3.78 12.31 -6.88
N MET A 17 4.71 12.06 -5.96
CA MET A 17 6.15 12.08 -6.27
C MET A 17 6.59 10.84 -7.06
N LEU A 18 5.81 9.75 -7.03
CA LEU A 18 6.10 8.53 -7.78
C LEU A 18 5.70 8.62 -9.27
N GLY A 19 4.96 9.66 -9.66
CA GLY A 19 4.48 9.80 -11.04
C GLY A 19 3.30 8.87 -11.34
N LEU A 20 3.40 8.09 -12.43
CA LEU A 20 2.35 7.17 -12.84
C LEU A 20 2.26 5.99 -11.86
N ILE A 21 1.08 5.83 -11.28
CA ILE A 21 0.75 4.71 -10.39
C ILE A 21 -0.38 3.92 -11.03
N ILE A 22 -0.23 2.59 -11.05
CA ILE A 22 -1.26 1.65 -11.50
C ILE A 22 -1.72 0.85 -10.28
N SER A 23 -3.00 1.00 -9.93
CA SER A 23 -3.63 0.23 -8.85
C SER A 23 -4.48 -0.88 -9.44
N ASN A 24 -4.14 -2.13 -9.11
CA ASN A 24 -4.97 -3.30 -9.37
C ASN A 24 -5.65 -3.74 -8.07
N TYR A 25 -6.92 -3.39 -7.93
CA TYR A 25 -7.72 -3.70 -6.73
C TYR A 25 -8.20 -5.16 -6.67
N TYR A 26 -8.16 -5.91 -7.78
CA TYR A 26 -8.48 -7.33 -7.78
C TYR A 26 -7.37 -8.13 -7.08
N ASP A 27 -6.11 -7.84 -7.45
CA ASP A 27 -4.93 -8.49 -6.85
C ASP A 27 -4.38 -7.75 -5.62
N SER A 28 -5.00 -6.64 -5.24
CA SER A 28 -4.55 -5.73 -4.16
C SER A 28 -3.10 -5.28 -4.36
N CYS A 29 -2.75 -4.86 -5.57
CA CYS A 29 -1.40 -4.45 -5.94
C CYS A 29 -1.36 -2.98 -6.39
N LEU A 30 -0.23 -2.31 -6.12
CA LEU A 30 0.07 -0.95 -6.55
C LEU A 30 1.47 -0.93 -7.18
N THR A 31 1.54 -0.55 -8.45
CA THR A 31 2.80 -0.54 -9.22
C THR A 31 3.18 0.87 -9.64
N PHE A 32 4.46 1.20 -9.53
CA PHE A 32 5.04 2.48 -9.96
C PHE A 32 6.51 2.30 -10.39
N THR A 33 7.07 3.28 -11.09
CA THR A 33 8.48 3.26 -11.52
C THR A 33 9.32 4.16 -10.64
N TYR A 34 10.46 3.65 -10.17
CA TYR A 34 11.46 4.41 -9.41
C TYR A 34 12.85 4.10 -9.97
N HIS A 35 13.56 5.12 -10.47
CA HIS A 35 14.86 4.97 -11.15
C HIS A 35 14.86 3.84 -12.21
N ASP A 36 13.93 3.91 -13.16
CA ASP A 36 13.73 2.92 -14.24
C ASP A 36 13.43 1.48 -13.78
N THR A 37 13.19 1.29 -12.49
CA THR A 37 12.81 0.00 -11.90
C THR A 37 11.32 0.00 -11.58
N SER A 38 10.60 -1.01 -12.06
CA SER A 38 9.20 -1.22 -11.71
C SER A 38 9.10 -1.83 -10.31
N ILE A 39 8.44 -1.13 -9.40
CA ILE A 39 8.18 -1.57 -8.03
C ILE A 39 6.69 -1.88 -7.89
N THR A 40 6.37 -3.06 -7.37
CA THR A 40 4.99 -3.46 -7.06
C THR A 40 4.85 -3.69 -5.56
N LEU A 41 4.02 -2.89 -4.92
CA LEU A 41 3.54 -3.12 -3.57
C LEU A 41 2.34 -4.05 -3.64
N LYS A 42 2.39 -5.17 -2.93
CA LYS A 42 1.29 -6.12 -2.83
C LYS A 42 0.72 -6.06 -1.41
N GLY A 43 -0.59 -5.84 -1.31
CA GLY A 43 -1.29 -5.92 -0.04
C GLY A 43 -1.30 -7.37 0.45
N ASP A 44 -1.11 -7.55 1.75
CA ASP A 44 -1.25 -8.87 2.37
C ASP A 44 -2.71 -9.33 2.30
N SER A 45 -2.93 -10.52 1.78
CA SER A 45 -4.25 -11.16 1.75
C SER A 45 -4.59 -11.89 3.05
N THR A 46 -3.64 -12.01 3.98
CA THR A 46 -3.92 -12.59 5.29
C THR A 46 -4.64 -11.55 6.12
N PRO A 47 -5.90 -11.78 6.54
CA PRO A 47 -6.50 -10.96 7.57
C PRO A 47 -5.62 -11.11 8.80
N THR A 48 -4.83 -10.08 9.11
CA THR A 48 -4.23 -9.94 10.42
C THR A 48 -5.40 -9.99 11.39
N THR A 49 -5.54 -11.12 12.09
CA THR A 49 -6.51 -11.27 13.15
C THR A 49 -6.05 -10.28 14.21
N GLN A 50 -6.63 -9.07 14.18
CA GLN A 50 -6.44 -8.07 15.20
C GLN A 50 -6.99 -8.68 16.48
N SER A 51 -6.09 -9.24 17.29
CA SER A 51 -6.42 -9.75 18.61
C SER A 51 -6.77 -8.55 19.48
N SER A 52 -8.04 -8.17 19.45
CA SER A 52 -8.68 -7.29 20.42
C SER A 52 -8.52 -7.96 21.78
N THR A 53 -7.52 -7.52 22.56
CA THR A 53 -7.40 -7.95 23.96
C THR A 53 -8.29 -7.00 24.77
N PRO A 54 -9.18 -7.52 25.63
CA PRO A 54 -10.22 -6.74 26.33
C PRO A 54 -9.67 -5.72 27.33
#